data_AF-A0A399I923-F1
#
_entry.id   AF-A0A399I923-F1
#
_cell.length_a   1.000
_cell.length_b   1.000
_cell.length_c   1.000
_cell.angle_alpha   90.00
_cell.angle_beta   90.00
_cell.angle_gamma   90.00
#
_symmetry.space_group_name_H-M   'P 1'
#
loop_
_entity.id
_entity.type
_entity.pdbx_description
1 polymer ?
#
loop_
_entity_poly.entity_id
_entity_poly.type
_entity_poly.pdbx_seq_one_letter_code
_entity_poly.pdbx_strand_id
1 'polypeptide(L)'
;MLRKIVPTLIILLTTGVVAANAAITFVYPAPKSWVKRADYLILKLNDPAITGVQITLNGEASGIMPIGTPEYRKAFRDFIILQALWDKGKNDVSVETFSGDKRVETAVNDVWYNPGGKEPVSPDYKPNSLHTAENERLCAPCHPMNPTPAQLAAGPGKGNPCFGCHKKMMNSTFVHGPAGTYSCAYCHTGDGKSKYAVPKRDAVLCNECHSDKGDEFTKRKFIHGPIAAGLCEVCHDSHGSPYPAQLLMPINDLCLSCHEDVGKGYHVVRTTSGGGHPLKWKTDLSRPETGREMSCVSCHNPHSGDVRYFFVNNAEDRMLLCQMCHNK
;
A
#
# COMPACT_ATOMS: atom_id res chain seq x y z
N MET A 1 47.14 -52.06 -44.82
CA MET A 1 46.49 -51.60 -43.58
C MET A 1 46.90 -50.15 -43.32
N LEU A 2 45.97 -49.31 -42.84
CA LEU A 2 46.07 -47.88 -42.42
C LEU A 2 46.20 -46.83 -43.55
N ARG A 3 45.07 -46.32 -44.09
CA ARG A 3 44.25 -45.15 -43.69
C ARG A 3 44.92 -43.77 -43.89
N LYS A 4 44.61 -43.12 -45.02
CA LYS A 4 44.77 -41.68 -45.25
C LYS A 4 43.73 -40.91 -44.43
N ILE A 5 44.17 -39.93 -43.65
CA ILE A 5 43.31 -39.01 -42.89
C ILE A 5 43.04 -37.80 -43.79
N VAL A 6 41.77 -37.56 -44.11
CA VAL A 6 41.29 -36.31 -44.72
C VAL A 6 40.71 -35.46 -43.58
N PRO A 7 41.08 -34.19 -43.42
CA PRO A 7 40.47 -33.35 -42.40
C PRO A 7 39.12 -32.83 -42.93
N THR A 8 38.03 -33.35 -42.39
CA THR A 8 36.69 -32.80 -42.62
C THR A 8 36.58 -31.51 -41.82
N LEU A 9 36.60 -30.37 -42.51
CA LEU A 9 36.32 -29.06 -41.95
C LEU A 9 34.81 -29.00 -41.62
N ILE A 10 34.46 -29.30 -40.37
CA ILE A 10 33.10 -29.10 -39.86
C ILE A 10 32.96 -27.60 -39.58
N ILE A 11 32.32 -26.89 -40.51
CA ILE A 11 31.83 -25.54 -40.27
C ILE A 11 30.66 -25.67 -39.30
N LEU A 12 30.94 -25.47 -38.01
CA LEU A 12 29.91 -25.20 -37.01
C LEU A 12 29.29 -23.85 -37.37
N LEU A 13 28.18 -23.87 -38.10
CA LEU A 13 27.24 -22.75 -38.10
C LEU A 13 26.66 -22.66 -36.70
N THR A 14 27.29 -21.86 -35.83
CA THR A 14 26.65 -21.35 -34.63
C THR A 14 25.54 -20.42 -35.09
N THR A 15 24.32 -20.95 -35.24
CA THR A 15 23.11 -20.15 -35.26
C THR A 15 23.06 -19.43 -33.91
N GLY A 16 23.56 -18.21 -33.88
CA GLY A 16 23.32 -17.30 -32.77
C GLY A 16 21.83 -17.20 -32.60
N VAL A 17 21.32 -17.73 -31.49
CA VAL A 17 19.98 -17.37 -31.01
C VAL A 17 20.07 -15.89 -30.71
N VAL A 18 19.65 -15.07 -31.68
CA VAL A 18 19.25 -13.69 -31.39
C VAL A 18 18.13 -13.84 -30.39
N ALA A 19 18.38 -13.47 -29.13
CA ALA A 19 17.31 -13.39 -28.15
C ALA A 19 16.24 -12.49 -28.76
N ALA A 20 15.11 -13.06 -29.14
CA ALA A 20 13.97 -12.29 -29.62
C ALA A 20 13.65 -11.29 -28.51
N ASN A 21 13.73 -10.00 -28.80
CA ASN A 21 13.27 -8.98 -27.87
C ASN A 21 11.78 -9.26 -27.62
N ALA A 22 11.41 -9.54 -26.37
CA ALA A 22 10.02 -9.79 -25.99
C ALA A 22 9.11 -8.67 -26.50
N ALA A 23 7.95 -9.02 -27.06
CA ALA A 23 6.99 -8.07 -27.61
C ALA A 23 6.42 -7.12 -26.53
N ILE A 24 6.53 -7.52 -25.25
CA ILE A 24 6.08 -6.71 -24.11
C ILE A 24 7.06 -6.78 -22.94
N THR A 25 7.16 -5.68 -22.20
CA THR A 25 7.94 -5.55 -20.96
C THR A 25 7.04 -5.15 -19.80
N PHE A 26 7.17 -5.83 -18.67
CA PHE A 26 6.57 -5.42 -17.39
C PHE A 26 7.38 -4.26 -16.78
N VAL A 27 6.85 -3.05 -16.86
CA VAL A 27 7.50 -1.85 -16.28
C VAL A 27 7.21 -1.76 -14.79
N TYR A 28 5.96 -1.99 -14.38
CA TYR A 28 5.56 -1.99 -12.98
C TYR A 28 4.26 -2.77 -12.75
N PRO A 29 4.15 -3.63 -11.72
CA PRO A 29 5.26 -4.16 -10.94
C PRO A 29 6.20 -5.01 -11.81
N ALA A 30 7.50 -4.95 -11.54
CA ALA A 30 8.50 -5.72 -12.29
C ALA A 30 8.39 -7.24 -12.02
N PRO A 31 9.02 -8.09 -12.85
CA PRO A 31 9.00 -9.53 -12.62
C PRO A 31 9.58 -9.99 -11.27
N LYS A 32 8.96 -10.99 -10.63
CA LYS A 32 9.40 -11.55 -9.33
C LYS A 32 9.60 -10.47 -8.28
N SER A 33 8.61 -9.58 -8.17
CA SER A 33 8.72 -8.41 -7.29
C SER A 33 7.52 -8.25 -6.37
N TRP A 34 7.73 -7.51 -5.28
CA TRP A 34 6.67 -7.22 -4.32
C TRP A 34 6.46 -5.73 -4.11
N VAL A 35 5.20 -5.39 -3.84
CA VAL A 35 4.72 -4.01 -3.75
C VAL A 35 3.80 -3.84 -2.55
N LYS A 36 3.96 -2.71 -1.83
CA LYS A 36 3.09 -2.34 -0.70
C LYS A 36 1.78 -1.70 -1.15
N ARG A 37 1.86 -0.92 -2.23
CA ARG A 37 0.75 -0.22 -2.87
C ARG A 37 1.04 -0.22 -4.36
N ALA A 38 0.23 -0.91 -5.15
CA ALA A 38 0.34 -0.91 -6.60
C ALA A 38 -1.03 -0.61 -7.19
N ASP A 39 -1.30 0.68 -7.41
CA ASP A 39 -2.55 1.09 -8.05
C ASP A 39 -2.59 0.70 -9.53
N TYR A 40 -1.43 0.42 -10.13
CA TYR A 40 -1.30 0.20 -11.57
C TYR A 40 -0.49 -1.04 -11.93
N LEU A 41 -0.92 -1.69 -13.00
CA LEU A 41 -0.11 -2.54 -13.87
C LEU A 41 0.28 -1.71 -15.11
N ILE A 42 1.58 -1.57 -15.34
CA ILE A 42 2.18 -0.79 -16.41
C ILE A 42 3.04 -1.71 -17.26
N LEU A 43 2.68 -1.80 -18.53
CA LEU A 43 3.35 -2.59 -19.53
C LEU A 43 3.83 -1.67 -20.66
N LYS A 44 4.95 -2.03 -21.28
CA LYS A 44 5.47 -1.36 -22.47
C LYS A 44 5.52 -2.36 -23.62
N LEU A 45 4.96 -1.97 -24.75
CA LEU A 45 5.01 -2.69 -26.02
C LEU A 45 6.34 -2.40 -26.71
N ASN A 46 7.01 -3.44 -27.17
CA ASN A 46 8.25 -3.33 -27.93
C ASN A 46 8.04 -3.61 -29.41
N ASP A 47 6.90 -4.19 -29.78
CA ASP A 47 6.51 -4.45 -31.16
C ASP A 47 5.30 -3.56 -31.57
N PRO A 48 5.48 -2.65 -32.55
CA PRO A 48 4.39 -1.81 -33.06
C PRO A 48 3.32 -2.59 -33.83
N ALA A 49 3.61 -3.82 -34.27
CA ALA A 49 2.65 -4.68 -34.97
C ALA A 49 1.57 -5.25 -34.05
N ILE A 50 1.73 -5.14 -32.73
CA ILE A 50 0.71 -5.55 -31.77
C ILE A 50 -0.47 -4.57 -31.81
N THR A 51 -1.66 -5.11 -32.07
CA THR A 51 -2.92 -4.38 -32.19
C THR A 51 -3.90 -4.71 -31.08
N GLY A 52 -3.72 -5.84 -30.38
CA GLY A 52 -4.59 -6.27 -29.30
C GLY A 52 -3.81 -6.83 -28.11
N VAL A 53 -4.33 -6.64 -26.90
CA VAL A 53 -3.78 -7.26 -25.68
C VAL A 53 -4.90 -7.77 -24.79
N GLN A 54 -4.76 -8.99 -24.29
CA GLN A 54 -5.59 -9.56 -23.24
C GLN A 54 -4.76 -9.80 -22.00
N ILE A 55 -5.29 -9.42 -20.84
CA ILE A 55 -4.60 -9.58 -19.56
C ILE A 55 -5.42 -10.49 -18.68
N THR A 56 -4.77 -11.48 -18.10
CA THR A 56 -5.36 -12.39 -17.11
C THR A 56 -4.69 -12.15 -15.77
N LEU A 57 -5.47 -11.86 -14.75
CA LEU A 57 -5.02 -11.68 -13.37
C LEU A 57 -5.69 -12.73 -12.49
N ASN A 58 -4.90 -13.60 -11.85
CA ASN A 58 -5.39 -14.68 -10.99
C ASN A 58 -6.44 -15.58 -11.65
N GLY A 59 -6.32 -15.80 -12.96
CA GLY A 59 -7.26 -16.60 -13.76
C GLY A 59 -8.44 -15.81 -14.36
N GLU A 60 -8.65 -14.57 -13.94
CA GLU A 60 -9.68 -13.69 -14.49
C GLU A 60 -9.15 -12.93 -15.70
N ALA A 61 -9.66 -13.25 -16.89
CA ALA A 61 -9.25 -12.65 -18.15
C ALA A 61 -10.05 -11.38 -18.47
N SER A 62 -9.36 -10.32 -18.88
CA SER A 62 -9.97 -9.15 -19.49
C SER A 62 -10.55 -9.49 -20.88
N GLY A 63 -11.37 -8.59 -21.43
CA GLY A 63 -11.57 -8.56 -22.87
C GLY A 63 -10.26 -8.21 -23.60
N ILE A 64 -10.21 -8.49 -24.91
CA ILE A 64 -9.10 -8.03 -25.75
C ILE A 64 -9.21 -6.52 -25.91
N MET A 65 -8.19 -5.79 -25.45
CA MET A 65 -8.11 -4.34 -25.57
C MET A 65 -7.56 -3.96 -26.95
N PRO A 66 -8.27 -3.13 -27.74
CA PRO A 66 -7.77 -2.65 -29.02
C PRO A 66 -6.76 -1.52 -28.81
N ILE A 67 -5.47 -1.87 -28.79
CA ILE A 67 -4.37 -0.92 -28.57
C ILE A 67 -3.73 -0.42 -29.89
N GLY A 68 -4.11 -1.01 -31.02
CA GLY A 68 -3.61 -0.66 -32.34
C GLY A 68 -4.26 0.59 -32.95
N THR A 69 -5.29 1.16 -32.32
CA THR A 69 -6.02 2.30 -32.92
C THR A 69 -5.17 3.57 -32.90
N PRO A 70 -5.30 4.45 -33.91
CA PRO A 70 -4.60 5.74 -33.92
C PRO A 70 -4.86 6.57 -32.67
N GLU A 71 -6.09 6.52 -32.14
CA GLU A 71 -6.50 7.24 -30.94
C GLU A 71 -5.74 6.73 -29.71
N TYR A 72 -5.63 5.40 -29.55
CA TYR A 72 -4.89 4.80 -28.45
C TYR A 72 -3.40 5.16 -28.52
N ARG A 73 -2.78 4.96 -29.69
CA ARG A 73 -1.36 5.26 -29.91
C ARG A 73 -1.04 6.74 -29.71
N LYS A 74 -1.96 7.64 -30.02
CA LYS A 74 -1.82 9.07 -29.73
C LYS A 74 -1.83 9.36 -28.22
N ALA A 75 -2.68 8.68 -27.46
CA ALA A 75 -2.84 8.92 -26.03
C ALA A 75 -1.78 8.23 -25.16
N PHE A 76 -1.48 6.96 -25.44
CA PHE A 76 -0.66 6.10 -24.59
C PHE A 76 0.64 5.62 -25.26
N ARG A 77 0.85 5.96 -26.54
CA ARG A 77 1.99 5.50 -27.35
C ARG A 77 2.11 3.98 -27.35
N ASP A 78 3.13 3.47 -26.70
CA ASP A 78 3.49 2.07 -26.55
C ASP A 78 3.26 1.57 -25.13
N PHE A 79 2.57 2.31 -24.27
CA PHE A 79 2.25 1.89 -22.91
C PHE A 79 0.83 1.35 -22.79
N ILE A 80 0.68 0.39 -21.88
CA ILE A 80 -0.61 -0.05 -21.33
C ILE A 80 -0.55 0.23 -19.84
N ILE A 81 -1.45 1.09 -19.36
CA ILE A 81 -1.52 1.51 -17.96
C ILE A 81 -2.92 1.16 -17.46
N LEU A 82 -3.02 0.20 -16.55
CA LEU A 82 -4.29 -0.33 -16.07
C LEU A 82 -4.33 -0.32 -14.56
N GLN A 83 -5.51 -0.08 -14.02
CA GLN A 83 -5.75 -0.22 -12.59
C GLN A 83 -6.04 -1.68 -12.28
N ALA A 84 -5.08 -2.36 -11.66
CA ALA A 84 -5.22 -3.75 -11.26
C ALA A 84 -5.81 -3.84 -9.84
N LEU A 85 -6.65 -4.84 -9.61
CA LEU A 85 -7.15 -5.20 -8.30
C LEU A 85 -6.37 -6.43 -7.82
N TRP A 86 -5.45 -6.22 -6.88
CA TRP A 86 -4.56 -7.26 -6.40
C TRP A 86 -5.15 -7.98 -5.18
N ASP A 87 -5.06 -9.31 -5.20
CA ASP A 87 -5.30 -10.13 -4.02
C ASP A 87 -4.09 -10.07 -3.08
N LYS A 88 -4.31 -10.23 -1.77
CA LYS A 88 -3.20 -10.28 -0.81
C LYS A 88 -2.33 -11.51 -1.10
N GLY A 89 -1.01 -11.32 -1.06
CA GLY A 89 -0.04 -12.38 -1.33
C GLY A 89 0.33 -12.49 -2.81
N LYS A 90 0.55 -13.71 -3.28
CA LYS A 90 0.97 -13.98 -4.67
C LYS A 90 -0.17 -13.72 -5.66
N ASN A 91 0.13 -12.99 -6.72
CA ASN A 91 -0.75 -12.75 -7.86
C ASN A 91 -0.05 -13.20 -9.14
N ASP A 92 -0.76 -13.95 -9.98
CA ASP A 92 -0.29 -14.41 -11.28
C ASP A 92 -0.88 -13.52 -12.38
N VAL A 93 -0.01 -12.96 -13.22
CA VAL A 93 -0.34 -12.07 -14.34
C VAL A 93 0.09 -12.73 -15.64
N SER A 94 -0.82 -12.88 -16.58
CA SER A 94 -0.52 -13.32 -17.94
C SER A 94 -0.99 -12.25 -18.93
N VAL A 95 -0.18 -11.97 -19.94
CA VAL A 95 -0.46 -11.00 -20.98
C VAL A 95 -0.31 -11.67 -22.33
N GLU A 96 -1.43 -11.80 -23.04
CA GLU A 96 -1.45 -12.29 -24.40
C GLU A 96 -1.49 -11.10 -25.37
N THR A 97 -0.61 -11.09 -26.36
CA THR A 97 -0.52 -10.05 -27.38
C THR A 97 -1.01 -10.58 -28.72
N PHE A 98 -1.66 -9.72 -29.50
CA PHE A 98 -2.31 -10.05 -30.76
C PHE A 98 -1.93 -9.06 -31.86
N SER A 99 -1.73 -9.58 -33.08
CA SER A 99 -1.63 -8.80 -34.32
C SER A 99 -2.77 -9.24 -35.24
N GLY A 100 -3.76 -8.38 -35.41
CA GLY A 100 -5.08 -8.79 -35.89
C GLY A 100 -5.68 -9.86 -34.97
N ASP A 101 -6.14 -10.96 -35.58
CA ASP A 101 -6.72 -12.11 -34.85
C ASP A 101 -5.68 -13.14 -34.41
N LYS A 102 -4.40 -12.94 -34.75
CA LYS A 102 -3.34 -13.90 -34.46
C LYS A 102 -2.63 -13.54 -33.15
N ARG A 103 -2.61 -14.49 -32.21
CA ARG A 103 -1.77 -14.40 -31.00
C ARG A 103 -0.29 -14.43 -31.38
N VAL A 104 0.47 -13.47 -30.86
CA VAL A 104 1.91 -13.27 -31.13
C VAL A 104 2.76 -13.83 -29.99
N GLU A 105 2.47 -13.41 -28.75
CA GLU A 105 3.23 -13.81 -27.57
C GLU A 105 2.30 -13.93 -26.34
N THR A 106 2.69 -14.81 -25.41
CA THR A 106 2.16 -14.83 -24.05
C THR A 106 3.30 -14.56 -23.07
N ALA A 107 3.23 -13.42 -22.38
CA ALA A 107 4.19 -13.04 -21.35
C ALA A 107 3.57 -13.25 -19.97
N VAL A 108 4.32 -13.84 -19.04
CA VAL A 108 3.84 -14.12 -17.67
C VAL A 108 4.69 -13.40 -16.65
N ASN A 109 4.05 -13.03 -15.55
CA ASN A 109 4.68 -12.41 -14.39
C ASN A 109 3.96 -12.88 -13.12
N ASP A 110 4.72 -13.02 -12.04
CA ASP A 110 4.18 -13.17 -10.70
C ASP A 110 4.60 -12.01 -9.79
N VAL A 111 3.61 -11.44 -9.11
CA VAL A 111 3.77 -10.26 -8.26
C VAL A 111 3.26 -10.57 -6.87
N TRP A 112 4.00 -10.18 -5.84
CA TRP A 112 3.54 -10.31 -4.47
C TRP A 112 2.98 -8.99 -3.94
N TYR A 113 1.70 -8.95 -3.62
CA TYR A 113 1.06 -7.79 -3.03
C TYR A 113 0.99 -7.91 -1.51
N ASN A 114 1.66 -7.01 -0.81
CA ASN A 114 1.70 -6.99 0.66
C ASN A 114 1.20 -5.63 1.17
N PRO A 115 -0.14 -5.41 1.18
CA PRO A 115 -0.70 -4.15 1.64
C PRO A 115 -0.31 -3.89 3.10
N GLY A 116 0.23 -2.69 3.36
CA GLY A 116 0.70 -2.30 4.69
C GLY A 116 2.04 -2.91 5.12
N GLY A 117 2.61 -3.85 4.35
CA GLY A 117 3.94 -4.41 4.61
C GLY A 117 4.04 -5.25 5.89
N LYS A 118 2.92 -5.77 6.39
CA LYS A 118 2.84 -6.51 7.66
C LYS A 118 2.99 -8.03 7.48
N GLU A 119 2.77 -8.55 6.28
CA GLU A 119 2.85 -9.97 6.00
C GLU A 119 4.28 -10.39 5.60
N PRO A 120 4.75 -11.60 5.96
CA PRO A 120 6.01 -12.12 5.47
C PRO A 120 5.98 -12.21 3.94
N VAL A 121 6.97 -11.64 3.26
CA VAL A 121 7.14 -11.78 1.82
C VAL A 121 8.15 -12.89 1.57
N SER A 122 7.87 -13.76 0.58
CA SER A 122 8.85 -14.77 0.17
C SER A 122 10.18 -14.11 -0.24
N PRO A 123 11.34 -14.64 0.17
CA PRO A 123 12.66 -14.14 -0.23
C PRO A 123 12.89 -14.06 -1.74
N ASP A 124 12.12 -14.81 -2.52
CA ASP A 124 12.20 -14.83 -3.99
C ASP A 124 11.72 -13.52 -4.64
N TYR A 125 10.99 -12.69 -3.89
CA TYR A 125 10.45 -11.42 -4.39
C TYR A 125 11.29 -10.23 -3.92
N LYS A 126 11.63 -9.34 -4.86
CA LYS A 126 12.37 -8.10 -4.56
C LYS A 126 11.43 -6.91 -4.41
N PRO A 127 11.70 -5.94 -3.51
CA PRO A 127 10.89 -4.74 -3.40
C PRO A 127 10.94 -3.96 -4.72
N ASN A 128 9.78 -3.52 -5.20
CA ASN A 128 9.67 -2.76 -6.44
C ASN A 128 9.08 -1.38 -6.21
N SER A 129 9.64 -0.41 -6.91
CA SER A 129 9.18 0.97 -6.90
C SER A 129 9.06 1.45 -8.34
N LEU A 130 7.95 2.15 -8.64
CA LEU A 130 7.77 2.78 -9.94
C LEU A 130 8.76 3.93 -10.12
N HIS A 131 9.03 4.71 -9.08
CA HIS A 131 9.84 5.92 -9.12
C HIS A 131 11.34 5.61 -9.03
N THR A 132 11.87 4.98 -10.08
CA THR A 132 13.31 4.76 -10.29
C THR A 132 13.78 5.54 -11.51
N ALA A 133 15.07 5.89 -11.59
CA ALA A 133 15.60 6.63 -12.72
C ALA A 133 15.32 5.97 -14.09
N GLU A 134 15.39 4.64 -14.16
CA GLU A 134 15.09 3.86 -15.37
C GLU A 134 13.62 4.02 -15.78
N ASN A 135 12.69 3.80 -14.85
CA ASN A 135 11.27 3.90 -15.11
C ASN A 135 10.82 5.34 -15.37
N GLU A 136 11.34 6.33 -14.62
CA GLU A 136 10.97 7.74 -14.85
C GLU A 136 11.42 8.21 -16.23
N ARG A 137 12.54 7.69 -16.77
CA ARG A 137 12.99 8.01 -18.13
C ARG A 137 11.99 7.57 -19.20
N LEU A 138 11.26 6.47 -18.97
CA LEU A 138 10.20 5.99 -19.86
C LEU A 138 8.99 6.94 -19.87
N CYS A 139 8.69 7.58 -18.74
CA CYS A 139 7.52 8.45 -18.57
C CYS A 139 7.80 9.93 -18.86
N ALA A 140 9.05 10.38 -18.71
CA ALA A 140 9.50 11.76 -18.89
C ALA A 140 9.11 12.43 -20.24
N PRO A 141 8.98 11.70 -21.37
CA PRO A 141 8.52 12.31 -22.64
C PRO A 141 7.08 12.84 -22.60
N CYS A 142 6.26 12.36 -21.66
CA CYS A 142 4.85 12.73 -21.55
C CYS A 142 4.51 13.39 -20.19
N HIS A 143 5.25 13.05 -19.13
CA HIS A 143 4.97 13.49 -17.77
C HIS A 143 6.16 14.28 -17.18
N PRO A 144 5.91 15.34 -16.38
CA PRO A 144 6.95 16.03 -15.65
C PRO A 144 7.40 15.20 -14.44
N MET A 145 8.39 14.33 -14.64
CA MET A 145 8.89 13.43 -13.59
C MET A 145 9.79 14.15 -12.57
N ASN A 146 10.29 15.35 -12.89
CA ASN A 146 11.05 16.24 -12.00
C ASN A 146 10.26 17.53 -11.73
N PRO A 147 9.19 17.48 -10.90
CA PRO A 147 8.42 18.67 -10.59
C PRO A 147 9.24 19.70 -9.81
N THR A 148 9.00 20.97 -10.09
CA THR A 148 9.55 22.08 -9.30
C THR A 148 8.88 22.15 -7.93
N PRO A 149 9.50 22.82 -6.93
CA PRO A 149 8.85 23.06 -5.64
C PRO A 149 7.47 23.73 -5.76
N ALA A 150 7.30 24.65 -6.72
CA ALA A 150 6.01 25.29 -6.99
C ALA A 150 4.96 24.29 -7.49
N GLN A 151 5.34 23.33 -8.33
CA GLN A 151 4.45 22.26 -8.79
C GLN A 151 4.12 21.29 -7.66
N LEU A 152 5.07 20.95 -6.79
CA LEU A 152 4.84 20.09 -5.63
C LEU A 152 3.93 20.75 -4.58
N ALA A 153 3.98 22.09 -4.46
CA ALA A 153 3.12 22.85 -3.57
C ALA A 153 1.72 23.15 -4.17
N ALA A 154 1.51 22.86 -5.46
CA ALA A 154 0.23 23.14 -6.11
C ALA A 154 -0.86 22.14 -5.67
N GLY A 155 -2.08 22.66 -5.47
CA GLY A 155 -3.25 21.85 -5.10
C GLY A 155 -3.78 20.96 -6.24
N PRO A 156 -4.79 20.11 -5.94
CA PRO A 156 -5.41 19.20 -6.90
C PRO A 156 -5.88 19.89 -8.16
N GLY A 157 -5.45 19.36 -9.32
CA GLY A 157 -5.82 19.89 -10.63
C GLY A 157 -5.11 21.18 -11.05
N LYS A 158 -4.19 21.72 -10.24
CA LYS A 158 -3.42 22.95 -10.54
C LYS A 158 -1.96 22.68 -10.93
N GLY A 159 -1.69 21.57 -11.61
CA GLY A 159 -0.36 21.28 -12.18
C GLY A 159 0.61 20.51 -11.28
N ASN A 160 0.16 19.98 -10.15
CA ASN A 160 0.92 19.00 -9.39
C ASN A 160 0.79 17.62 -10.07
N PRO A 161 1.91 16.98 -10.45
CA PRO A 161 1.86 15.78 -11.29
C PRO A 161 1.52 14.50 -10.52
N CYS A 162 1.66 14.50 -9.19
CA CYS A 162 1.36 13.33 -8.36
C CYS A 162 -0.10 12.89 -8.51
N PHE A 163 -0.99 13.86 -8.74
CA PHE A 163 -2.42 13.65 -8.94
C PHE A 163 -2.79 12.78 -10.14
N GLY A 164 -2.01 12.86 -11.22
CA GLY A 164 -2.32 12.15 -12.46
C GLY A 164 -2.35 10.64 -12.24
N CYS A 165 -1.46 10.13 -11.39
CA CYS A 165 -1.39 8.70 -11.07
C CYS A 165 -2.00 8.39 -9.68
N HIS A 166 -1.77 9.19 -8.65
CA HIS A 166 -2.09 8.77 -7.28
C HIS A 166 -3.46 9.23 -6.75
N LYS A 167 -4.39 9.61 -7.62
CA LYS A 167 -5.73 10.08 -7.22
C LYS A 167 -6.46 9.11 -6.28
N LYS A 168 -6.31 7.79 -6.50
CA LYS A 168 -6.97 6.76 -5.68
C LYS A 168 -6.45 6.71 -4.24
N MET A 169 -5.20 7.14 -3.99
CA MET A 169 -4.66 7.18 -2.63
C MET A 169 -5.48 8.08 -1.70
N MET A 170 -6.19 9.08 -2.24
CA MET A 170 -7.06 9.98 -1.46
C MET A 170 -8.52 9.55 -1.47
N ASN A 171 -8.86 8.42 -2.08
CA ASN A 171 -10.21 7.89 -2.09
C ASN A 171 -10.47 7.06 -0.82
N SER A 172 -10.33 7.68 0.34
CA SER A 172 -10.66 7.09 1.64
C SER A 172 -11.64 7.98 2.38
N THR A 173 -12.45 7.40 3.26
CA THR A 173 -13.47 8.15 4.02
C THR A 173 -12.83 9.17 4.96
N PHE A 174 -11.72 8.81 5.59
CA PHE A 174 -11.00 9.66 6.54
C PHE A 174 -9.58 9.91 6.00
N VAL A 175 -9.43 10.92 5.15
CA VAL A 175 -8.13 11.34 4.60
C VAL A 175 -7.35 12.13 5.66
N HIS A 176 -6.05 11.87 5.78
CA HIS A 176 -5.17 12.64 6.65
C HIS A 176 -4.92 14.05 6.04
N GLY A 177 -4.93 15.10 6.86
CA GLY A 177 -4.92 16.51 6.41
C GLY A 177 -3.87 16.81 5.32
N PRO A 178 -2.57 16.58 5.56
CA PRO A 178 -1.51 16.81 4.56
C PRO A 178 -1.70 16.02 3.27
N ALA A 179 -2.27 14.82 3.34
CA ALA A 179 -2.57 14.01 2.16
C ALA A 179 -3.80 14.56 1.41
N GLY A 180 -4.84 15.00 2.12
CA GLY A 180 -6.04 15.60 1.56
C GLY A 180 -5.81 16.97 0.90
N THR A 181 -4.81 17.71 1.37
CA THR A 181 -4.30 18.92 0.70
C THR A 181 -3.18 18.62 -0.29
N TYR A 182 -2.82 17.34 -0.45
CA TYR A 182 -1.83 16.82 -1.39
C TYR A 182 -0.46 17.48 -1.28
N SER A 183 -0.12 17.74 -0.05
CA SER A 183 1.14 18.29 0.39
C SER A 183 2.16 17.15 0.51
N CYS A 184 2.31 16.35 -0.56
CA CYS A 184 3.10 15.12 -0.55
C CYS A 184 4.57 15.36 -0.19
N ALA A 185 5.11 16.50 -0.63
CA ALA A 185 6.52 16.86 -0.46
C ALA A 185 6.91 17.19 1.00
N TYR A 186 5.96 17.28 1.93
CA TYR A 186 6.28 17.40 3.36
C TYR A 186 6.83 16.08 3.91
N CYS A 187 6.35 14.95 3.41
CA CYS A 187 6.77 13.63 3.86
C CYS A 187 7.68 12.93 2.85
N HIS A 188 7.48 13.16 1.56
CA HIS A 188 8.22 12.48 0.48
C HIS A 188 9.31 13.37 -0.11
N THR A 189 10.52 12.85 -0.34
CA THR A 189 11.62 13.64 -0.92
C THR A 189 11.80 13.37 -2.41
N GLY A 190 12.19 14.37 -3.19
CA GLY A 190 12.50 14.20 -4.61
C GLY A 190 13.81 13.45 -4.90
N ASP A 191 14.47 12.90 -3.89
CA ASP A 191 15.84 12.36 -3.98
C ASP A 191 15.90 10.86 -3.65
N GLY A 192 17.04 10.23 -3.97
CA GLY A 192 17.32 8.83 -3.62
C GLY A 192 17.09 7.83 -4.76
N LYS A 193 17.41 6.55 -4.51
CA LYS A 193 17.28 5.47 -5.50
C LYS A 193 15.83 5.16 -5.86
N SER A 194 14.95 5.17 -4.86
CA SER A 194 13.51 5.26 -5.05
C SER A 194 13.13 6.70 -4.74
N LYS A 195 12.88 7.46 -5.79
CA LYS A 195 12.44 8.84 -5.66
C LYS A 195 11.11 8.89 -4.92
N TYR A 196 10.89 9.94 -4.16
CA TYR A 196 9.70 10.11 -3.29
C TYR A 196 9.65 9.07 -2.17
N ALA A 197 10.80 8.56 -1.73
CA ALA A 197 10.86 7.85 -0.46
C ALA A 197 10.59 8.81 0.71
N VAL A 198 10.03 8.27 1.79
CA VAL A 198 9.84 9.00 3.04
C VAL A 198 11.14 8.89 3.86
N PRO A 199 11.84 9.99 4.16
CA PRO A 199 13.17 9.97 4.75
C PRO A 199 13.15 9.78 6.26
N LYS A 200 12.05 10.18 6.91
CA LYS A 200 11.79 10.08 8.35
C LYS A 200 10.53 9.25 8.54
N ARG A 201 10.50 8.38 9.54
CA ARG A 201 9.34 7.54 9.83
C ARG A 201 8.79 7.81 11.21
N ASP A 202 7.53 7.46 11.39
CA ASP A 202 6.94 7.32 12.72
C ASP A 202 7.07 8.64 13.51
N ALA A 203 7.20 8.58 14.84
CA ALA A 203 7.24 9.75 15.71
C ALA A 203 8.20 10.85 15.25
N VAL A 204 9.34 10.51 14.63
CA VAL A 204 10.30 11.50 14.14
C VAL A 204 9.68 12.40 13.08
N LEU A 205 8.86 11.85 12.18
CA LEU A 205 8.14 12.63 11.17
C LEU A 205 6.83 13.21 11.73
N CYS A 206 6.05 12.39 12.44
CA CYS A 206 4.74 12.80 12.93
C CYS A 206 4.83 14.00 13.88
N ASN A 207 5.86 14.03 14.75
CA ASN A 207 6.04 15.09 15.73
C ASN A 207 6.56 16.40 15.13
N GLU A 208 6.89 16.46 13.83
CA GLU A 208 7.18 17.74 13.17
C GLU A 208 5.95 18.65 13.14
N CYS A 209 4.75 18.06 13.20
CA CYS A 209 3.49 18.79 13.36
C CYS A 209 2.73 18.42 14.64
N HIS A 210 2.82 17.18 15.10
CA HIS A 210 2.11 16.66 16.28
C HIS A 210 3.01 16.58 17.52
N SER A 211 3.93 17.53 17.68
CA SER A 211 4.82 17.59 18.86
C SER A 211 4.04 17.74 20.17
N ASP A 212 2.91 18.44 20.13
CA ASP A 212 1.97 18.55 21.25
C ASP A 212 1.52 17.18 21.76
N LYS A 213 1.27 16.23 20.83
CA LYS A 213 0.90 14.85 21.16
C LYS A 213 2.07 14.04 21.69
N GLY A 214 3.24 14.17 21.07
CA GLY A 214 4.47 13.57 21.61
C GLY A 214 4.74 14.00 23.06
N ASP A 215 4.63 15.30 23.34
CA ASP A 215 4.80 15.87 24.68
C ASP A 215 3.68 15.44 25.64
N GLU A 216 2.43 15.41 25.18
CA GLU A 216 1.30 14.95 25.97
C GLU A 216 1.51 13.51 26.44
N PHE A 217 1.94 12.61 25.55
CA PHE A 217 2.08 11.19 25.85
C PHE A 217 3.25 10.90 26.78
N THR A 218 4.39 11.57 26.56
CA THR A 218 5.61 11.36 27.34
C THR A 218 5.52 11.87 28.76
N LYS A 219 4.60 12.80 29.05
CA LYS A 219 4.34 13.32 30.40
C LYS A 219 3.50 12.37 31.27
N ARG A 220 2.83 11.39 30.68
CA ARG A 220 1.97 10.45 31.42
C ARG A 220 2.80 9.36 32.10
N LYS A 221 2.28 8.84 33.21
CA LYS A 221 2.97 7.82 34.01
C LYS A 221 3.17 6.50 33.27
N PHE A 222 2.21 6.10 32.44
CA PHE A 222 2.26 4.88 31.64
C PHE A 222 2.12 5.23 30.17
N ILE A 223 3.00 4.68 29.34
CA ILE A 223 3.01 4.87 27.88
C ILE A 223 2.83 3.51 27.23
N HIS A 224 1.95 3.43 26.23
CA HIS A 224 1.74 2.19 25.48
C HIS A 224 3.00 1.86 24.67
N GLY A 225 3.41 0.59 24.66
CA GLY A 225 4.69 0.14 24.08
C GLY A 225 5.01 0.68 22.68
N PRO A 226 4.09 0.57 21.70
CA PRO A 226 4.29 1.15 20.37
C PRO A 226 4.53 2.66 20.39
N ILE A 227 3.83 3.40 21.26
CA ILE A 227 3.99 4.85 21.39
C ILE A 227 5.33 5.21 22.05
N ALA A 228 5.75 4.44 23.06
CA ALA A 228 7.08 4.60 23.66
C ALA A 228 8.21 4.33 22.64
N ALA A 229 7.98 3.41 21.71
CA ALA A 229 8.87 3.14 20.57
C ALA A 229 8.71 4.14 19.41
N GLY A 230 7.78 5.08 19.52
CA GLY A 230 7.46 6.08 18.50
C GLY A 230 6.70 5.56 17.29
N LEU A 231 6.25 4.31 17.28
CA LEU A 231 5.68 3.61 16.12
C LEU A 231 4.22 4.01 15.86
N CYS A 232 3.99 5.19 15.31
CA CYS A 232 2.65 5.71 14.99
C CYS A 232 1.98 4.91 13.84
N GLU A 233 2.76 4.51 12.84
CA GLU A 233 2.24 3.89 11.61
C GLU A 233 1.79 2.44 11.78
N VAL A 234 1.99 1.84 12.96
CA VAL A 234 1.50 0.47 13.25
C VAL A 234 -0.01 0.44 13.46
N CYS A 235 -0.59 1.59 13.85
CA CYS A 235 -2.01 1.78 14.11
C CYS A 235 -2.67 2.74 13.11
N HIS A 236 -1.95 3.78 12.66
CA HIS A 236 -2.49 4.83 11.79
C HIS A 236 -1.94 4.77 10.37
N ASP A 237 -2.75 5.11 9.37
CA ASP A 237 -2.32 5.37 8.00
C ASP A 237 -2.02 6.87 7.81
N SER A 238 -0.77 7.19 7.45
CA SER A 238 -0.32 8.57 7.25
C SER A 238 -0.95 9.28 6.04
N HIS A 239 -1.63 8.54 5.15
CA HIS A 239 -2.37 9.09 4.02
C HIS A 239 -3.87 9.18 4.31
N GLY A 240 -4.45 8.11 4.85
CA GLY A 240 -5.89 8.04 5.10
C GLY A 240 -6.40 6.61 5.15
N SER A 241 -7.60 6.44 5.70
CA SER A 241 -8.22 5.12 5.83
C SER A 241 -9.76 5.21 5.77
N PRO A 242 -10.47 4.09 5.58
CA PRO A 242 -11.92 4.07 5.72
C PRO A 242 -12.38 4.10 7.19
N TYR A 243 -11.47 4.07 8.15
CA TYR A 243 -11.76 4.03 9.59
C TYR A 243 -11.49 5.40 10.27
N PRO A 244 -12.30 5.79 11.27
CA PRO A 244 -12.10 7.05 12.01
C PRO A 244 -10.69 7.15 12.60
N ALA A 245 -10.17 8.38 12.71
CA ALA A 245 -8.80 8.65 13.16
C ALA A 245 -7.72 7.94 12.32
N GLN A 246 -8.00 7.67 11.04
CA GLN A 246 -7.05 7.08 10.09
C GLN A 246 -6.51 5.71 10.54
N LEU A 247 -7.29 4.92 11.28
CA LEU A 247 -6.83 3.62 11.75
C LEU A 247 -6.64 2.63 10.60
N LEU A 248 -5.72 1.67 10.74
CA LEU A 248 -5.50 0.66 9.70
C LEU A 248 -6.62 -0.39 9.61
N MET A 249 -7.39 -0.56 10.70
CA MET A 249 -8.46 -1.54 10.87
C MET A 249 -9.55 -0.96 11.78
N PRO A 250 -10.74 -1.57 11.87
CA PRO A 250 -11.71 -1.23 12.91
C PRO A 250 -11.06 -1.30 14.30
N ILE A 251 -11.44 -0.41 15.22
CA ILE A 251 -10.76 -0.20 16.51
C ILE A 251 -10.48 -1.51 17.25
N ASN A 252 -11.50 -2.36 17.42
CA ASN A 252 -11.35 -3.59 18.19
C ASN A 252 -10.45 -4.60 17.47
N ASP A 253 -10.62 -4.75 16.16
CA ASP A 253 -9.81 -5.66 15.35
C ASP A 253 -8.33 -5.22 15.36
N LEU A 254 -8.09 -3.90 15.35
CA LEU A 254 -6.75 -3.34 15.50
C LEU A 254 -6.12 -3.72 16.84
N CYS A 255 -6.82 -3.52 17.96
CA CYS A 255 -6.33 -3.91 19.28
C CYS A 255 -6.07 -5.42 19.36
N LEU A 256 -7.01 -6.23 18.87
CA LEU A 256 -6.96 -7.70 18.94
C LEU A 256 -5.92 -8.32 18.00
N SER A 257 -5.45 -7.58 16.98
CA SER A 257 -4.34 -8.03 16.13
C SER A 257 -3.01 -8.24 16.88
N CYS A 258 -2.84 -7.60 18.04
CA CYS A 258 -1.71 -7.83 18.94
C CYS A 258 -2.14 -8.38 20.31
N HIS A 259 -3.33 -8.04 20.78
CA HIS A 259 -3.87 -8.46 22.07
C HIS A 259 -4.87 -9.62 21.93
N GLU A 260 -4.51 -10.65 21.18
CA GLU A 260 -5.41 -11.75 20.81
C GLU A 260 -6.02 -12.47 22.03
N ASP A 261 -5.24 -12.65 23.11
CA ASP A 261 -5.67 -13.31 24.33
C ASP A 261 -6.84 -12.57 25.02
N VAL A 262 -6.93 -11.25 24.84
CA VAL A 262 -8.04 -10.45 25.36
C VAL A 262 -9.35 -10.82 24.66
N GLY A 263 -9.30 -11.16 23.37
CA GLY A 263 -10.46 -11.60 22.59
C GLY A 263 -10.89 -13.03 22.88
N LYS A 264 -9.98 -13.88 23.38
CA LYS A 264 -10.24 -15.29 23.70
C LYS A 264 -10.82 -15.50 25.10
N GLY A 265 -10.56 -14.56 26.03
CA GLY A 265 -11.00 -14.64 27.41
C GLY A 265 -12.23 -13.80 27.74
N TYR A 266 -12.73 -13.93 28.98
CA TYR A 266 -13.70 -12.98 29.52
C TYR A 266 -12.99 -11.67 29.90
N HIS A 267 -13.09 -10.65 29.04
CA HIS A 267 -12.58 -9.33 29.32
C HIS A 267 -13.69 -8.41 29.85
N VAL A 268 -13.47 -7.86 31.06
CA VAL A 268 -14.45 -7.14 31.89
C VAL A 268 -15.68 -8.01 32.19
N VAL A 269 -15.71 -8.58 33.39
CA VAL A 269 -16.80 -9.46 33.85
C VAL A 269 -17.78 -8.63 34.69
N ARG A 270 -19.05 -8.52 34.25
CA ARG A 270 -20.06 -7.69 34.91
C ARG A 270 -20.55 -8.28 36.23
N THR A 271 -20.51 -9.61 36.39
CA THR A 271 -20.93 -10.33 37.60
C THR A 271 -20.12 -11.61 37.80
N THR A 272 -20.05 -12.14 39.02
CA THR A 272 -19.36 -13.42 39.34
C THR A 272 -19.85 -14.64 38.56
N SER A 273 -20.97 -14.50 37.84
CA SER A 273 -21.65 -15.54 37.06
C SER A 273 -21.99 -15.13 35.61
N GLY A 274 -21.55 -13.95 35.14
CA GLY A 274 -22.06 -13.36 33.89
C GLY A 274 -20.96 -13.04 32.88
N GLY A 275 -21.24 -13.31 31.60
CA GLY A 275 -20.32 -13.11 30.49
C GLY A 275 -19.71 -11.69 30.37
N GLY A 276 -18.77 -11.57 29.44
CA GLY A 276 -17.99 -10.34 29.23
C GLY A 276 -18.86 -9.11 28.94
N HIS A 277 -18.33 -7.93 29.26
CA HIS A 277 -18.93 -6.64 28.95
C HIS A 277 -19.03 -6.45 27.42
N PRO A 278 -20.08 -5.81 26.88
CA PRO A 278 -20.15 -5.55 25.45
C PRO A 278 -18.96 -4.71 24.98
N LEU A 279 -18.25 -5.22 23.98
CA LEU A 279 -17.15 -4.54 23.30
C LEU A 279 -17.54 -4.05 21.90
N LYS A 280 -18.80 -4.25 21.47
CA LYS A 280 -19.37 -3.82 20.19
C LYS A 280 -20.91 -3.81 20.25
N TRP A 281 -21.60 -3.22 19.27
CA TRP A 281 -23.06 -3.23 19.08
C TRP A 281 -23.91 -2.51 20.14
N LYS A 282 -23.28 -1.83 21.10
CA LYS A 282 -23.95 -0.99 22.10
C LYS A 282 -23.37 0.40 22.02
N THR A 283 -24.16 1.44 22.22
CA THR A 283 -23.68 2.82 22.22
C THR A 283 -22.63 3.02 23.32
N ASP A 284 -21.57 3.74 22.99
CA ASP A 284 -20.60 4.19 23.96
C ASP A 284 -21.17 5.34 24.79
N LEU A 285 -21.49 5.04 26.06
CA LEU A 285 -22.06 5.99 27.00
C LEU A 285 -21.05 7.03 27.51
N SER A 286 -19.74 6.86 27.24
CA SER A 286 -18.75 7.89 27.52
C SER A 286 -18.82 9.09 26.57
N ARG A 287 -19.43 8.89 25.37
CA ARG A 287 -19.61 9.91 24.33
C ARG A 287 -20.90 9.68 23.52
N PRO A 288 -22.08 9.73 24.17
CA PRO A 288 -23.36 9.37 23.54
C PRO A 288 -23.69 10.25 22.33
N GLU A 289 -23.25 11.50 22.33
CA GLU A 289 -23.43 12.48 21.25
C GLU A 289 -22.78 12.06 19.93
N THR A 290 -21.76 11.21 19.99
CA THR A 290 -21.05 10.74 18.80
C THR A 290 -21.78 9.59 18.10
N GLY A 291 -22.75 8.96 18.76
CA GLY A 291 -23.42 7.75 18.28
C GLY A 291 -22.49 6.55 18.10
N ARG A 292 -21.24 6.63 18.56
CA ARG A 292 -20.24 5.58 18.37
C ARG A 292 -20.60 4.34 19.19
N GLU A 293 -20.27 3.17 18.65
CA GLU A 293 -20.36 1.94 19.41
C GLU A 293 -19.25 1.85 20.47
N MET A 294 -19.55 1.13 21.54
CA MET A 294 -18.62 0.71 22.58
C MET A 294 -17.46 -0.05 21.93
N SER A 295 -16.25 0.25 22.37
CA SER A 295 -15.02 -0.35 21.85
C SER A 295 -13.96 -0.38 22.94
N CYS A 296 -12.78 -0.94 22.64
CA CYS A 296 -11.64 -0.91 23.56
C CYS A 296 -11.33 0.51 24.07
N VAL A 297 -11.48 1.53 23.21
CA VAL A 297 -11.15 2.93 23.55
C VAL A 297 -12.22 3.67 24.35
N SER A 298 -13.34 3.01 24.61
CA SER A 298 -14.36 3.51 25.54
C SER A 298 -13.92 3.39 27.00
N CYS A 299 -12.97 2.49 27.27
CA CYS A 299 -12.41 2.24 28.60
C CYS A 299 -10.90 2.45 28.66
N HIS A 300 -10.17 2.23 27.57
CA HIS A 300 -8.71 2.34 27.51
C HIS A 300 -8.24 3.50 26.63
N ASN A 301 -7.23 4.23 27.07
CA ASN A 301 -6.49 5.16 26.24
C ASN A 301 -5.41 4.38 25.46
N PRO A 302 -5.47 4.35 24.12
CA PRO A 302 -4.55 3.55 23.31
C PRO A 302 -3.12 4.13 23.25
N HIS A 303 -2.90 5.35 23.75
CA HIS A 303 -1.60 6.01 23.69
C HIS A 303 -0.85 5.99 25.01
N SER A 304 -1.45 6.57 26.05
CA SER A 304 -0.82 6.76 27.36
C SER A 304 -1.86 7.12 28.42
N GLY A 305 -1.51 7.01 29.69
CA GLY A 305 -2.39 7.35 30.81
C GLY A 305 -1.65 7.41 32.14
N ASP A 306 -2.28 8.00 33.15
CA ASP A 306 -1.65 8.17 34.47
C ASP A 306 -1.88 6.98 35.40
N VAL A 307 -2.74 6.06 34.98
CA VAL A 307 -3.17 4.88 35.74
C VAL A 307 -2.83 3.59 35.01
N ARG A 308 -2.67 2.52 35.79
CA ARG A 308 -2.38 1.19 35.24
C ARG A 308 -3.51 0.76 34.30
N TYR A 309 -3.17 0.03 33.24
CA TYR A 309 -4.09 -0.40 32.18
C TYR A 309 -4.70 0.73 31.35
N PHE A 310 -4.19 1.96 31.47
CA PHE A 310 -4.59 3.09 30.61
C PHE A 310 -6.08 3.43 30.70
N PHE A 311 -6.72 3.32 31.86
CA PHE A 311 -8.14 3.66 31.93
C PHE A 311 -8.41 5.12 31.54
N VAL A 312 -9.44 5.34 30.74
CA VAL A 312 -9.90 6.69 30.35
C VAL A 312 -10.26 7.50 31.58
N ASN A 313 -10.16 8.84 31.47
CA ASN A 313 -10.36 9.77 32.58
C ASN A 313 -9.49 9.51 33.82
N ASN A 314 -8.38 8.77 33.66
CA ASN A 314 -7.47 8.41 34.76
C ASN A 314 -8.20 7.74 35.94
N ALA A 315 -9.20 6.89 35.67
CA ALA A 315 -9.86 6.11 36.71
C ALA A 315 -8.83 5.19 37.40
N GLU A 316 -8.50 5.46 38.66
CA GLU A 316 -7.43 4.74 39.38
C GLU A 316 -7.82 3.30 39.72
N ASP A 317 -9.11 3.01 39.76
CA ASP A 317 -9.65 1.67 39.94
C ASP A 317 -10.83 1.39 39.00
N ARG A 318 -11.18 0.11 38.90
CA ARG A 318 -12.22 -0.38 37.98
C ARG A 318 -13.62 0.12 38.36
N MET A 319 -13.90 0.35 39.64
CA MET A 319 -15.22 0.79 40.09
C MET A 319 -15.49 2.23 39.67
N LEU A 320 -14.50 3.11 39.79
CA LEU A 320 -14.57 4.49 39.26
C LEU A 320 -14.85 4.49 37.76
N LEU A 321 -14.22 3.60 37.01
CA LEU A 321 -14.49 3.43 35.57
C LEU A 321 -15.93 2.93 35.32
N CYS A 322 -16.42 1.96 36.09
CA CYS A 322 -17.79 1.44 35.96
C CYS A 322 -18.83 2.53 36.23
N GLN A 323 -18.62 3.37 37.26
CA GLN A 323 -19.52 4.45 37.64
C GLN A 323 -19.72 5.47 36.51
N MET A 324 -18.75 5.66 35.62
CA MET A 324 -18.91 6.57 34.47
C MET A 324 -20.15 6.27 33.61
N CYS A 325 -20.57 5.01 33.57
CA CYS A 325 -21.74 4.56 32.79
C CYS A 325 -22.84 3.93 33.66
N HIS A 326 -22.47 3.39 34.82
CA HIS A 326 -23.35 2.71 35.76
C HIS A 326 -23.54 3.53 37.03
N ASN A 327 -24.07 4.74 36.88
CA ASN A 327 -24.52 5.56 38.01
C ASN A 327 -25.85 5.01 38.54
N LYS A 328 -25.75 4.10 39.50
CA LYS A 328 -26.83 3.77 40.44
C LYS A 328 -26.44 4.25 41.82
#